data_AF-A0A2D1SU71-F1
#
_entry.id   AF-A0A2D1SU71-F1
#
_cell.length_a   1.000
_cell.length_b   1.000
_cell.length_c   1.000
_cell.angle_alpha   90.00
_cell.angle_beta   90.00
_cell.angle_gamma   90.00
#
_symmetry.space_group_name_H-M   'P 1'
#
loop_
_entity.id
_entity.type
_entity.pdbx_description
1 polymer ?
#
loop_
_entity_poly.entity_id
_entity_poly.type
_entity_poly.pdbx_seq_one_letter_code
_entity_poly.pdbx_strand_id
1 'polypeptide(L)'
;MKNFSWITGLIFGAVLSLVSALIFMLLAQTSAGGITSFWGESWLYFAVIIPFVITFAILGGYFHNRNELSNRKLWLISLISAFLVTLYSGTIGAIFGETIVRGGMETINVEGTLIWGTIYAFILLPLTTPFARFLLGIFYSIIKKFPPLIK
;
A
#
# COMPACT_ATOMS: atom_id res chain seq x y z
N MET A 1 -21.15 -14.02 -5.32
CA MET A 1 -20.86 -13.11 -6.46
C MET A 1 -19.38 -12.77 -6.47
N LYS A 2 -18.58 -13.44 -7.31
CA LYS A 2 -17.12 -13.24 -7.44
C LYS A 2 -16.73 -11.77 -7.71
N ASN A 3 -17.65 -11.01 -8.31
CA ASN A 3 -17.41 -9.62 -8.69
C ASN A 3 -17.39 -8.63 -7.50
N PHE A 4 -18.04 -8.96 -6.38
CA PHE A 4 -18.14 -8.01 -5.27
C PHE A 4 -16.82 -7.88 -4.51
N SER A 5 -16.07 -8.98 -4.33
CA SER A 5 -14.89 -8.98 -3.46
C SER A 5 -13.66 -8.27 -4.03
N TRP A 6 -13.45 -8.27 -5.35
CA TRP A 6 -12.36 -7.47 -5.93
C TRP A 6 -12.71 -5.98 -5.92
N ILE A 7 -13.99 -5.60 -6.08
CA ILE A 7 -14.46 -4.22 -5.94
C ILE A 7 -14.31 -3.74 -4.49
N THR A 8 -14.69 -4.57 -3.50
CA THR A 8 -14.40 -4.27 -2.08
C THR A 8 -12.90 -4.08 -1.86
N GLY A 9 -12.07 -4.91 -2.50
CA GLY A 9 -10.62 -4.76 -2.50
C GLY A 9 -10.13 -3.43 -3.10
N LEU A 10 -10.66 -3.01 -4.24
CA LEU A 10 -10.33 -1.71 -4.84
C LEU A 10 -10.67 -0.55 -3.91
N ILE A 11 -11.89 -0.52 -3.36
CA ILE A 11 -12.34 0.54 -2.45
C ILE A 11 -11.49 0.55 -1.19
N PHE A 12 -11.25 -0.62 -0.59
CA PHE A 12 -10.42 -0.73 0.61
C PHE A 12 -8.99 -0.26 0.35
N GLY A 13 -8.40 -0.67 -0.77
CA GLY A 13 -7.07 -0.24 -1.18
C GLY A 13 -6.97 1.28 -1.38
N ALA A 14 -7.96 1.88 -2.05
CA ALA A 14 -7.99 3.32 -2.29
C ALA A 14 -8.15 4.14 -0.99
N VAL A 15 -9.03 3.72 -0.08
CA VAL A 15 -9.18 4.38 1.22
C VAL A 15 -7.90 4.25 2.03
N LEU A 16 -7.33 3.05 2.09
CA LEU A 16 -6.14 2.79 2.87
C LEU A 16 -4.90 3.50 2.31
N SER A 17 -4.80 3.67 0.99
CA SER A 17 -3.70 4.42 0.37
C SER A 17 -3.74 5.89 0.77
N LEU A 18 -4.92 6.51 0.78
CA LEU A 18 -5.12 7.90 1.23
C LEU A 18 -4.74 8.06 2.71
N VAL A 19 -5.22 7.15 3.56
CA VAL A 19 -4.91 7.16 5.00
C VAL A 19 -3.41 6.96 5.24
N SER A 20 -2.78 6.03 4.52
CA SER A 20 -1.35 5.73 4.67
C SER A 20 -0.48 6.91 4.23
N ALA A 21 -0.79 7.52 3.08
CA ALA A 21 -0.09 8.72 2.62
C ALA A 21 -0.24 9.89 3.60
N LEU A 22 -1.44 10.11 4.13
CA LEU A 22 -1.69 11.16 5.12
C LEU A 22 -0.87 10.93 6.41
N ILE A 23 -0.90 9.71 6.96
CA ILE A 23 -0.13 9.37 8.17
C ILE A 23 1.36 9.54 7.92
N PHE A 24 1.87 9.04 6.80
CA PHE A 24 3.29 9.15 6.47
C PHE A 24 3.71 10.62 6.34
N MET A 25 2.92 11.42 5.64
CA MET A 25 3.18 12.85 5.48
C MET A 25 3.19 13.59 6.83
N LEU A 26 2.22 13.32 7.71
CA LEU A 26 2.17 13.91 9.06
C LEU A 26 3.42 13.56 9.87
N LEU A 27 3.81 12.28 9.88
CA LEU A 27 4.98 11.81 10.62
C LEU A 27 6.29 12.37 10.05
N ALA A 28 6.45 12.35 8.72
CA ALA A 28 7.65 12.82 8.04
C ALA A 28 7.84 14.33 8.25
N GLN A 29 6.81 15.14 8.02
CA GLN A 29 6.92 16.60 8.20
C GLN A 29 7.14 16.99 9.66
N THR A 30 6.43 16.34 10.59
CA THR A 30 6.63 16.60 12.03
C THR A 30 8.07 16.27 12.45
N SER A 31 8.63 15.17 11.93
CA SER A 31 10.02 14.78 12.20
C SER A 31 11.04 15.71 11.53
N ALA A 32 10.67 16.34 10.41
CA ALA A 32 11.50 17.26 9.64
C ALA A 32 11.47 18.72 10.17
N GLY A 33 10.85 18.96 11.32
CA GLY A 33 10.84 20.28 11.97
C GLY A 33 9.48 21.00 11.95
N GLY A 34 8.41 20.33 11.52
CA GLY A 34 7.04 20.85 11.58
C GLY A 34 6.30 20.76 10.23
N ILE A 35 4.98 20.92 10.28
CA ILE A 35 4.13 20.86 9.08
C ILE A 35 4.16 22.23 8.39
N THR A 36 4.77 22.28 7.21
CA THR A 36 4.86 23.50 6.39
C THR A 36 3.81 23.51 5.27
N SER A 37 3.39 22.33 4.77
CA SER A 37 2.34 22.23 3.74
C SER A 37 1.73 20.83 3.66
N PHE A 38 0.40 20.74 3.65
CA PHE A 38 -0.32 19.48 3.37
C PHE A 38 -0.31 19.08 1.89
N TRP A 39 0.19 19.94 1.01
CA TRP A 39 0.16 19.74 -0.45
C TRP A 39 1.55 19.56 -1.06
N GLY A 40 2.61 20.02 -0.39
CA GLY A 40 3.98 19.92 -0.88
C GLY A 40 4.44 18.48 -1.11
N GLU A 41 4.00 17.56 -0.25
CA GLU A 41 4.31 16.12 -0.33
C GLU A 41 3.20 15.32 -1.00
N SER A 42 2.37 15.96 -1.84
CA SER A 42 1.24 15.30 -2.50
C SER A 42 1.65 14.16 -3.45
N TRP A 43 2.92 14.11 -3.86
CA TRP A 43 3.49 13.01 -4.65
C TRP A 43 3.32 11.65 -3.98
N LEU A 44 3.30 11.61 -2.63
CA LEU A 44 3.11 10.38 -1.86
C LEU A 44 1.78 9.71 -2.19
N TYR A 45 0.71 10.47 -2.40
CA TYR A 45 -0.60 9.91 -2.74
C TYR A 45 -0.56 9.15 -4.06
N PHE A 46 0.15 9.69 -5.07
CA PHE A 46 0.36 9.02 -6.35
C PHE A 46 1.27 7.80 -6.20
N ALA A 47 2.28 7.87 -5.34
CA ALA A 47 3.23 6.79 -5.13
C ALA A 47 2.57 5.53 -4.55
N VAL A 48 1.60 5.69 -3.64
CA VAL A 48 0.99 4.56 -2.91
C VAL A 48 -0.35 4.10 -3.47
N ILE A 49 -1.09 4.92 -4.21
CA ILE A 49 -2.46 4.56 -4.64
C ILE A 49 -2.48 3.29 -5.52
N ILE A 50 -1.64 3.24 -6.55
CA ILE A 50 -1.58 2.12 -7.49
C ILE A 50 -1.25 0.79 -6.78
N PRO A 51 -0.13 0.67 -6.02
CA PRO A 51 0.23 -0.60 -5.42
C PRO A 51 -0.78 -1.06 -4.37
N PHE A 52 -1.39 -0.16 -3.60
CA PHE A 52 -2.43 -0.54 -2.65
C PHE A 52 -3.70 -1.05 -3.34
N VAL A 53 -4.23 -0.29 -4.31
CA VAL A 53 -5.46 -0.64 -5.03
C VAL A 53 -5.33 -2.00 -5.72
N ILE A 54 -4.21 -2.23 -6.42
CA ILE A 54 -3.94 -3.51 -7.09
C ILE A 54 -3.81 -4.65 -6.07
N THR A 55 -3.03 -4.44 -5.01
CA THR A 55 -2.80 -5.47 -3.98
C THR A 55 -4.12 -5.91 -3.34
N PHE A 56 -4.94 -4.97 -2.88
CA PHE A 56 -6.19 -5.30 -2.20
C PHE A 56 -7.27 -5.84 -3.16
N ALA A 57 -7.30 -5.42 -4.43
CA ALA A 57 -8.18 -6.02 -5.42
C ALA A 57 -7.85 -7.50 -5.67
N ILE A 58 -6.57 -7.81 -5.89
CA ILE A 58 -6.09 -9.19 -6.09
C ILE A 58 -6.38 -10.04 -4.85
N LEU A 59 -6.03 -9.53 -3.67
CA LEU A 59 -6.27 -10.25 -2.42
C LEU A 59 -7.75 -10.42 -2.10
N GLY A 60 -8.60 -9.45 -2.43
CA GLY A 60 -10.05 -9.55 -2.28
C GLY A 60 -10.62 -10.70 -3.11
N GLY A 61 -10.20 -10.80 -4.37
CA GLY A 61 -10.55 -11.94 -5.24
C GLY A 61 -9.99 -13.26 -4.72
N TYR A 62 -8.75 -13.27 -4.22
CA TYR A 62 -8.12 -14.48 -3.68
C TYR A 62 -8.80 -14.99 -2.40
N PHE A 63 -9.11 -14.10 -1.45
CA PHE A 63 -9.72 -14.43 -0.16
C PHE A 63 -11.17 -14.91 -0.29
N HIS A 64 -11.91 -14.42 -1.29
CA HIS A 64 -13.27 -14.87 -1.57
C HIS A 64 -13.33 -16.36 -1.95
N ASN A 65 -12.37 -16.84 -2.74
CA ASN A 65 -12.40 -18.19 -3.33
C ASN A 65 -11.77 -19.27 -2.44
N ARG A 66 -11.27 -18.92 -1.26
CA ARG A 66 -10.64 -19.89 -0.32
C ARG A 66 -11.58 -20.10 0.84
N ASN A 67 -11.76 -21.30 1.38
CA ASN A 67 -12.63 -21.49 2.56
C ASN A 67 -11.97 -20.91 3.81
N GLU A 68 -10.74 -21.32 4.10
CA GLU A 68 -9.94 -20.83 5.22
C GLU A 68 -8.46 -20.73 4.83
N LEU A 69 -7.78 -19.71 5.35
CA LEU A 69 -6.34 -19.53 5.20
C LEU A 69 -5.66 -19.71 6.56
N SER A 70 -4.66 -20.58 6.61
CA SER A 70 -3.82 -20.74 7.80
C SER A 70 -3.10 -19.44 8.13
N ASN A 71 -2.86 -19.18 9.42
CA ASN A 71 -2.13 -17.99 9.89
C ASN A 71 -0.74 -17.85 9.22
N ARG A 72 -0.01 -18.96 9.01
CA ARG A 72 1.30 -18.97 8.33
C ARG A 72 1.21 -18.41 6.90
N LYS A 73 0.17 -18.78 6.15
CA LYS A 73 -0.07 -18.25 4.80
C LYS A 73 -0.40 -16.75 4.84
N LEU A 74 -1.21 -16.31 5.81
CA LEU A 74 -1.51 -14.88 5.95
C LEU A 74 -0.24 -14.07 6.23
N TRP A 75 0.65 -14.56 7.10
CA TRP A 75 1.95 -13.92 7.33
C TRP A 75 2.83 -13.85 6.08
N LEU A 76 2.89 -14.93 5.29
CA LEU A 76 3.63 -14.92 4.03
C LEU A 76 3.05 -13.91 3.03
N ILE A 77 1.71 -13.87 2.90
CA ILE A 77 1.04 -12.87 2.06
C ILE A 77 1.35 -11.47 2.57
N SER A 78 1.32 -11.23 3.88
CA SER A 78 1.66 -9.93 4.47
C SER A 78 3.10 -9.52 4.18
N LEU A 79 4.06 -10.43 4.29
CA LEU A 79 5.46 -10.19 3.98
C LEU A 79 5.64 -9.78 2.51
N ILE A 80 5.06 -10.56 1.59
CA ILE A 80 5.16 -10.31 0.15
C ILE A 80 4.46 -9.00 -0.22
N SER A 81 3.25 -8.76 0.29
CA SER A 81 2.51 -7.52 0.05
C SER A 81 3.24 -6.31 0.61
N ALA A 82 3.75 -6.39 1.84
CA ALA A 82 4.54 -5.31 2.44
C ALA A 82 5.77 -4.99 1.59
N PHE A 83 6.53 -6.02 1.20
CA PHE A 83 7.71 -5.85 0.36
C PHE A 83 7.37 -5.17 -0.97
N LEU A 84 6.42 -5.72 -1.73
CA LEU A 84 6.09 -5.22 -3.07
C LEU A 84 5.48 -3.83 -3.04
N VAL A 85 4.59 -3.55 -2.08
CA VAL A 85 3.99 -2.23 -1.93
C VAL A 85 5.03 -1.19 -1.55
N THR A 86 5.90 -1.49 -0.57
CA THR A 86 6.98 -0.56 -0.17
C THR A 86 7.98 -0.37 -1.29
N LEU A 87 8.40 -1.45 -1.98
CA LEU A 87 9.33 -1.37 -3.10
C LEU A 87 8.77 -0.51 -4.23
N TYR A 88 7.53 -0.78 -4.67
CA TYR A 88 6.90 0.01 -5.73
C TYR A 88 6.77 1.47 -5.31
N SER A 89 6.23 1.73 -4.11
CA SER A 89 5.97 3.10 -3.65
C SER A 89 7.26 3.90 -3.47
N GLY A 90 8.34 3.26 -2.97
CA GLY A 90 9.63 3.90 -2.77
C GLY A 90 10.48 4.05 -4.04
N THR A 91 10.08 3.43 -5.15
CA THR A 91 10.82 3.48 -6.42
C THR A 91 9.97 4.11 -7.52
N ILE A 92 9.29 3.28 -8.32
CA ILE A 92 8.48 3.69 -9.48
C ILE A 92 7.39 4.68 -9.06
N GLY A 93 6.70 4.38 -7.97
CA GLY A 93 5.65 5.25 -7.43
C GLY A 93 6.19 6.62 -7.03
N ALA A 94 7.33 6.68 -6.35
CA ALA A 94 7.97 7.93 -5.96
C ALA A 94 8.39 8.74 -7.20
N ILE A 95 9.07 8.12 -8.17
CA ILE A 95 9.48 8.79 -9.42
C ILE A 95 8.27 9.36 -10.15
N PHE A 96 7.22 8.56 -10.31
CA PHE A 96 6.02 8.98 -11.03
C PHE A 96 5.26 10.09 -10.30
N GLY A 97 5.07 9.95 -8.99
CA GLY A 97 4.42 10.96 -8.16
C GLY A 97 5.18 12.29 -8.17
N GLU A 98 6.51 12.23 -8.01
CA GLU A 98 7.37 13.41 -8.03
C GLU A 98 7.35 14.07 -9.40
N THR A 99 7.36 13.28 -10.49
CA THR A 99 7.30 13.82 -11.86
C THR A 99 5.98 14.58 -12.10
N ILE A 100 4.86 14.02 -11.62
CA ILE A 100 3.54 14.68 -11.73
C ILE A 100 3.50 15.99 -10.94
N VAL A 101 4.01 15.99 -9.72
CA VAL A 101 3.88 17.14 -8.80
C VAL A 101 4.92 18.23 -9.07
N ARG A 102 6.15 17.84 -9.42
CA ARG A 102 7.30 18.74 -9.58
C ARG A 102 7.67 19.02 -11.04
N GLY A 103 6.90 18.49 -11.99
CA GLY A 103 6.89 18.96 -13.38
C GLY A 103 7.99 18.43 -14.30
N GLY A 104 8.70 17.35 -13.93
CA GLY A 104 9.71 16.76 -14.82
C GLY A 104 10.62 15.74 -14.12
N MET A 105 11.34 14.92 -14.90
CA MET A 105 12.31 13.95 -14.36
C MET A 105 13.64 14.61 -14.00
N GLU A 106 13.95 15.74 -14.62
CA GLU A 106 15.13 16.58 -14.42
C GLU A 106 15.27 17.12 -12.98
N THR A 107 14.19 17.14 -12.20
CA THR A 107 14.20 17.57 -10.79
C THR A 107 14.36 16.41 -9.80
N ILE A 108 14.50 15.17 -10.30
CA ILE A 108 14.49 13.96 -9.49
C ILE A 108 15.82 13.23 -9.62
N ASN A 109 16.41 12.86 -8.48
CA ASN A 109 17.53 11.90 -8.46
C ASN A 109 17.00 10.47 -8.68
N VAL A 110 16.74 10.11 -9.95
CA VAL A 110 16.15 8.81 -10.32
C VAL A 110 16.99 7.64 -9.80
N GLU A 111 18.30 7.68 -10.01
CA GLU A 111 19.22 6.62 -9.56
C GLU A 111 19.19 6.48 -8.03
N GLY A 112 19.29 7.61 -7.32
CA GLY A 112 19.19 7.64 -5.86
C GLY A 112 17.86 7.07 -5.36
N THR A 113 16.74 7.46 -5.98
CA THR A 113 15.41 6.96 -5.62
C THR A 113 15.28 5.45 -5.82
N LEU A 114 15.82 4.90 -6.92
CA LEU A 114 15.80 3.46 -7.17
C LEU A 114 16.62 2.68 -6.12
N ILE A 115 17.82 3.16 -5.81
CA ILE A 115 18.72 2.52 -4.83
C ILE A 115 18.11 2.60 -3.43
N TRP A 116 17.79 3.81 -2.95
CA TRP A 116 17.27 4.02 -1.60
C TRP A 116 15.89 3.42 -1.40
N GLY A 117 15.00 3.50 -2.41
CA GLY A 117 13.70 2.85 -2.38
C GLY A 117 13.80 1.34 -2.20
N THR A 118 14.77 0.71 -2.88
CA THR A 118 15.04 -0.73 -2.74
C THR A 118 15.60 -1.05 -1.35
N ILE A 119 16.59 -0.29 -0.87
CA ILE A 119 17.17 -0.48 0.46
C ILE A 119 16.11 -0.35 1.55
N TYR A 120 15.28 0.69 1.50
CA TYR A 120 14.20 0.90 2.46
C TYR A 120 13.14 -0.18 2.40
N ALA A 121 12.83 -0.73 1.21
CA ALA A 121 11.90 -1.84 1.10
C ALA A 121 12.34 -3.08 1.88
N PHE A 122 13.64 -3.35 1.99
CA PHE A 122 14.17 -4.43 2.84
C PHE A 122 14.27 -4.03 4.31
N ILE A 123 14.86 -2.87 4.60
CA ILE A 123 15.10 -2.42 5.98
C ILE A 123 13.80 -2.27 6.76
N LEU A 124 12.72 -1.84 6.08
CA LEU A 124 11.44 -1.60 6.74
C LEU A 124 10.59 -2.87 6.90
N LEU A 125 10.96 -4.03 6.34
CA LEU A 125 10.19 -5.28 6.45
C LEU A 125 9.81 -5.68 7.88
N PRO A 126 10.71 -5.56 8.90
CA PRO A 126 10.36 -5.88 10.27
C PRO A 126 9.20 -5.04 10.82
N LEU A 127 9.00 -3.83 10.28
CA LEU A 127 7.92 -2.92 10.67
C LEU A 127 6.70 -3.05 9.73
N THR A 128 6.92 -3.07 8.42
CA THR A 128 5.83 -3.10 7.43
C THR A 128 5.13 -4.45 7.39
N THR A 129 5.80 -5.55 7.69
CA THR A 129 5.18 -6.88 7.69
C THR A 129 4.14 -7.06 8.80
N PRO A 130 4.43 -6.76 10.09
CA PRO A 130 3.41 -6.79 11.13
C PRO A 130 2.24 -5.85 10.86
N PHE A 131 2.52 -4.65 10.33
CA PHE A 131 1.48 -3.69 9.98
C PHE A 131 0.59 -4.20 8.84
N ALA A 132 1.19 -4.73 7.77
CA ALA A 132 0.46 -5.39 6.69
C ALA A 132 -0.35 -6.58 7.21
N ARG A 133 0.17 -7.36 8.17
CA ARG A 133 -0.55 -8.47 8.78
C ARG A 133 -1.78 -8.02 9.56
N PHE A 134 -1.67 -6.93 10.30
CA PHE A 134 -2.80 -6.32 10.99
C PHE A 134 -3.88 -5.88 9.99
N LEU A 135 -3.51 -5.08 8.98
CA LEU A 135 -4.42 -4.58 7.95
C LEU A 135 -5.08 -5.70 7.15
N LEU A 136 -4.31 -6.71 6.74
CA LEU A 136 -4.82 -7.88 6.03
C LEU A 136 -5.72 -8.75 6.92
N GLY A 137 -5.51 -8.77 8.23
CA GLY A 137 -6.42 -9.43 9.16
C GLY A 137 -7.81 -8.78 9.18
N ILE A 138 -7.85 -7.45 9.22
CA ILE A 138 -9.09 -6.67 9.13
C ILE A 138 -9.76 -6.93 7.78
N PHE A 139 -9.01 -6.77 6.68
CA PHE A 139 -9.53 -6.95 5.33
C PHE A 139 -10.05 -8.37 5.08
N TYR A 140 -9.29 -9.40 5.49
CA TYR A 140 -9.71 -10.80 5.39
C TYR A 140 -11.03 -11.02 6.14
N SER A 141 -11.17 -10.46 7.34
CA SER A 141 -12.41 -10.55 8.13
C SER A 141 -13.60 -9.87 7.44
N ILE A 142 -13.38 -8.72 6.80
CA ILE A 142 -14.41 -8.04 5.99
C ILE A 142 -14.87 -8.94 4.85
N ILE A 143 -13.94 -9.45 4.03
CA ILE A 143 -14.27 -10.32 2.89
C ILE A 143 -15.00 -11.60 3.34
N LYS A 144 -14.66 -12.12 4.52
CA LYS A 144 -15.25 -13.35 5.08
C LYS A 144 -16.59 -13.17 5.76
N LYS A 145 -16.88 -11.99 6.32
CA LYS A 145 -18.19 -11.65 6.90
C LYS A 145 -19.27 -11.41 5.84
N PHE A 146 -18.88 -11.22 4.57
CA PHE A 146 -19.78 -11.24 3.42
C PHE A 146 -19.65 -12.55 2.61
N PRO A 147 -19.91 -13.75 3.21
CA PRO A 147 -20.03 -14.95 2.40
C PRO A 147 -21.26 -14.79 1.48
N PRO A 148 -21.30 -15.47 0.31
CA PRO A 148 -22.44 -15.37 -0.57
C PRO A 148 -23.73 -15.74 0.18
N LEU A 149 -24.66 -14.79 0.24
CA LEU A 149 -26.07 -15.09 0.48
C LEU A 149 -26.52 -15.99 -0.66
N ILE A 150 -27.06 -17.15 -0.30
CA ILE A 150 -27.58 -18.24 -1.15
C ILE A 150 -26.54 -19.34 -1.43
N LYS A 151 -26.76 -20.48 -0.75
CA LYS A 151 -26.28 -21.81 -1.13
C LYS A 151 -27.16 -22.35 -2.26
#